data_AF-A0A817FW70-F1
#
_entry.id   AF-A0A817FW70-F1
#
_cell.length_a   1.000
_cell.length_b   1.000
_cell.length_c   1.000
_cell.angle_alpha   90.00
_cell.angle_beta   90.00
_cell.angle_gamma   90.00
#
_symmetry.space_group_name_H-M   'P 1'
#
loop_
_entity.id
_entity.type
_entity.pdbx_description
1 polymer ?
#
loop_
_entity_poly.entity_id
_entity_poly.type
_entity_poly.pdbx_seq_one_letter_code
_entity_poly.pdbx_strand_id
1 'polypeptide(L)'
;MAEDLELNDPRIYFVADYVLKTLKLKSDKFAKMYGVEENKILLHEFFDKADSPILIIQYTAAGSLQPTVLFPNVLKNKSCYFIKKRRENIPRDAILRDVIMYGDLSTSPVDQLSAMVDELLIPLLQNPSNNEAWPKVLSQDILRHAMGIKNKVHILNGQMKGKTLLPVPAGAERAADDTANGQQENGHAATVDSNLLHAIESVVIEWSHQVQDVLKKDSSQALLDGGSPLPGVEVEFWRSRFNNLLNIHEQVNIKSFSNVKFNKEKIWEYIKTTRAEVHDLENRLHNAKANVEQIQRLMSTWQDVPLYKRSEGKSTLLYLDDKEQRLNNRYKEVDETGKKIHGLLKENGELLKVENYDNDAWKNYVDYVDQMVLEGFRKIINCNLVFFLRETDSAQNPDPLFESQLQLQAPNMLFNPSMDENDKNTFSELIEDLLDTIYKQGSLIPRLAAHINQANYQDALEHMQDLADLRTDFIDRVHAVIAKANEYRALFNKYAYLWVDDRQEFMRQFLLYGHVLTQEEIEANAEQGVPQNPPTLQQFKEQVDTYESIYEEVSKFEDTKILDKWFRVDSRPFKQALLNIAKKWSFMFKQHLMDDVTNR
;
A
#
# COMPACT_ATOMS: atom_id res chain seq x y z
N MET A 1 -50.78 20.01 18.67
CA MET A 1 -49.52 19.90 17.87
C MET A 1 -49.58 20.72 16.58
N ALA A 2 -50.66 20.70 15.79
CA ALA A 2 -50.82 21.66 14.68
C ALA A 2 -51.50 22.99 15.10
N GLU A 3 -52.14 23.02 16.27
CA GLU A 3 -52.85 24.19 16.84
C GLU A 3 -51.94 25.42 17.06
N ASP A 4 -50.62 25.22 17.16
CA ASP A 4 -49.64 26.31 17.31
C ASP A 4 -49.23 26.94 15.96
N LEU A 5 -49.81 26.49 14.83
CA LEU A 5 -49.51 27.00 13.49
C LEU A 5 -50.60 27.99 13.04
N GLU A 6 -50.22 29.23 12.72
CA GLU A 6 -51.11 30.24 12.11
C GLU A 6 -51.40 29.92 10.63
N LEU A 7 -52.18 28.87 10.37
CA LEU A 7 -52.58 28.43 9.03
C LEU A 7 -53.99 28.92 8.70
N ASN A 8 -54.11 29.78 7.69
CA ASN A 8 -55.39 30.37 7.25
C ASN A 8 -56.24 29.47 6.34
N ASP A 9 -55.75 28.28 5.95
CA ASP A 9 -56.46 27.33 5.09
C ASP A 9 -56.73 26.01 5.83
N PRO A 10 -58.01 25.64 6.08
CA PRO A 10 -58.39 24.40 6.75
C PRO A 10 -57.85 23.13 6.06
N ARG A 11 -57.63 23.18 4.74
CA ARG A 11 -57.09 22.06 3.95
C ARG A 11 -55.62 21.80 4.27
N ILE A 12 -54.85 22.87 4.43
CA ILE A 12 -53.43 22.80 4.83
C ILE A 12 -53.32 22.36 6.29
N TYR A 13 -54.21 22.86 7.17
CA TYR A 13 -54.27 22.43 8.56
C TYR A 13 -54.46 20.91 8.69
N PHE A 14 -55.36 20.33 7.89
CA PHE A 14 -55.59 18.88 7.88
C PHE A 14 -54.32 18.09 7.52
N VAL A 15 -53.59 18.52 6.48
CA VAL A 15 -52.32 17.88 6.08
C VAL A 15 -51.29 18.02 7.19
N ALA A 16 -51.15 19.22 7.78
CA ALA A 16 -50.23 19.49 8.86
C ALA A 16 -50.51 18.62 10.10
N ASP A 17 -51.78 18.54 10.51
CA ASP A 17 -52.20 17.75 11.67
C ASP A 17 -51.89 16.27 11.49
N TYR A 18 -52.20 15.70 10.32
CA TYR A 18 -51.90 14.30 10.03
C TYR A 18 -50.39 14.02 10.03
N VAL A 19 -49.61 14.83 9.28
CA VAL A 19 -48.15 14.66 9.15
C VAL A 19 -47.45 14.76 10.51
N LEU A 20 -47.77 15.78 11.30
CA LEU A 20 -47.15 15.99 12.61
C LEU A 20 -47.47 14.87 13.59
N LYS A 21 -48.72 14.38 13.61
CA LYS A 21 -49.15 13.28 14.48
C LYS A 21 -48.50 11.96 14.08
N THR A 22 -48.53 11.59 12.80
CA THR A 22 -48.04 10.29 12.33
C THR A 22 -46.51 10.17 12.34
N LEU A 23 -45.79 11.28 12.11
CA LEU A 23 -44.33 11.34 12.17
C LEU A 23 -43.80 11.73 13.56
N LYS A 24 -44.68 12.05 14.51
CA LYS A 24 -44.33 12.52 15.87
C LYS A 24 -43.38 13.72 15.86
N LEU A 25 -43.64 14.69 14.99
CA LEU A 25 -42.81 15.89 14.81
C LEU A 25 -43.42 17.10 15.54
N LYS A 26 -42.57 18.06 15.92
CA LYS A 26 -42.99 19.37 16.45
C LYS A 26 -43.48 20.29 15.32
N SER A 27 -44.37 21.22 15.65
CA SER A 27 -44.95 22.20 14.71
C SER A 27 -43.91 22.99 13.92
N ASP A 28 -42.76 23.30 14.53
CA ASP A 28 -41.67 24.06 13.91
C ASP A 28 -41.15 23.41 12.61
N LYS A 29 -41.21 22.08 12.51
CA LYS A 29 -40.77 21.35 11.30
C LYS A 29 -41.71 21.55 10.13
N PHE A 30 -43.02 21.57 10.37
CA PHE A 30 -44.01 21.86 9.33
C PHE A 30 -43.99 23.35 8.97
N ALA A 31 -43.84 24.24 9.95
CA ALA A 31 -43.69 25.68 9.73
C ALA A 31 -42.49 26.01 8.83
N LYS A 32 -41.34 25.37 9.06
CA LYS A 32 -40.13 25.53 8.21
C LYS A 32 -40.35 25.06 6.78
N MET A 33 -41.02 23.92 6.58
CA MET A 33 -41.32 23.40 5.24
C MET A 33 -42.34 24.29 4.50
N TYR A 34 -43.38 24.72 5.21
CA TYR A 34 -44.40 25.62 4.69
C TYR A 34 -43.89 27.05 4.50
N GLY A 35 -42.80 27.46 5.15
CA GLY A 35 -42.19 28.78 4.95
C GLY A 35 -41.49 28.95 3.59
N VAL A 36 -41.15 27.85 2.91
CA VAL A 36 -40.57 27.84 1.57
C VAL A 36 -41.67 28.04 0.52
N GLU A 37 -41.51 29.03 -0.36
CA GLU A 37 -42.57 29.47 -1.27
C GLU A 37 -42.95 28.38 -2.30
N GLU A 38 -41.97 27.66 -2.84
CA GLU A 38 -42.19 26.56 -3.77
C GLU A 38 -43.03 25.44 -3.14
N ASN A 39 -42.82 25.16 -1.85
CA ASN A 39 -43.57 24.14 -1.12
C ASN A 39 -45.03 24.56 -0.94
N LYS A 40 -45.29 25.83 -0.60
CA LYS A 40 -46.66 26.35 -0.49
C LYS A 40 -47.40 26.20 -1.80
N ILE A 41 -46.75 26.54 -2.92
CA ILE A 41 -47.34 26.42 -4.26
C ILE A 41 -47.76 24.96 -4.50
N LEU A 42 -46.87 23.99 -4.27
CA LEU A 42 -47.18 22.57 -4.46
C LEU A 42 -48.35 22.09 -3.58
N LEU A 43 -48.40 22.51 -2.32
CA LEU A 43 -49.48 22.17 -1.39
C LEU A 43 -50.82 22.75 -1.83
N HIS A 44 -50.87 24.00 -2.29
CA HIS A 44 -52.10 24.62 -2.78
C HIS A 44 -52.53 24.07 -4.14
N GLU A 45 -51.58 23.82 -5.06
CA GLU A 45 -51.85 23.21 -6.36
C GLU A 45 -52.49 21.84 -6.23
N PHE A 46 -52.09 21.04 -5.24
CA PHE A 46 -52.76 19.78 -4.95
C PHE A 46 -54.26 19.98 -4.71
N PHE A 47 -54.70 21.00 -3.98
CA PHE A 47 -56.14 21.22 -3.78
C PHE A 47 -56.82 21.91 -4.97
N ASP A 48 -56.15 22.88 -5.58
CA ASP A 48 -56.76 23.83 -6.53
C ASP A 48 -56.71 23.35 -7.99
N LYS A 49 -55.90 22.34 -8.35
CA LYS A 49 -55.82 21.78 -9.70
C LYS A 49 -56.39 20.35 -9.77
N ALA A 50 -57.29 20.09 -10.70
CA ALA A 50 -57.84 18.75 -10.96
C ALA A 50 -56.76 17.75 -11.40
N ASP A 51 -55.73 18.22 -12.12
CA ASP A 51 -54.64 17.41 -12.68
C ASP A 51 -53.48 17.13 -11.70
N SER A 52 -53.61 17.53 -10.43
CA SER A 52 -52.67 17.18 -9.35
C SER A 52 -53.33 16.17 -8.40
N PRO A 53 -53.30 14.86 -8.71
CA PRO A 53 -54.04 13.86 -7.95
C PRO A 53 -53.32 13.39 -6.69
N ILE A 54 -52.01 13.65 -6.55
CA ILE A 54 -51.14 13.06 -5.52
C ILE A 54 -50.29 14.15 -4.87
N LEU A 55 -50.22 14.09 -3.54
CA LEU A 55 -49.27 14.85 -2.72
C LEU A 55 -48.62 13.88 -1.73
N ILE A 56 -47.29 13.92 -1.64
CA ILE A 56 -46.51 13.13 -0.70
C ILE A 56 -45.64 14.07 0.12
N ILE A 57 -45.71 13.93 1.44
CA ILE A 57 -44.85 14.66 2.38
C ILE A 57 -43.78 13.70 2.88
N GLN A 58 -42.53 13.95 2.48
CA GLN A 58 -41.39 13.13 2.84
C GLN A 58 -40.65 13.70 4.04
N TYR A 59 -40.19 12.82 4.92
CA TYR A 59 -39.21 13.17 5.94
C TYR A 59 -37.81 12.79 5.45
N THR A 60 -37.00 13.79 5.11
CA THR A 60 -35.68 13.55 4.51
C THR A 60 -34.67 13.08 5.55
N ALA A 61 -33.58 12.45 5.11
CA ALA A 61 -32.48 12.06 6.00
C ALA A 61 -31.80 13.27 6.68
N ALA A 62 -31.93 14.47 6.10
CA ALA A 62 -31.46 15.73 6.68
C ALA A 62 -32.40 16.26 7.79
N GLY A 63 -33.46 15.53 8.13
CA GLY A 63 -34.39 15.89 9.22
C GLY A 63 -35.34 17.04 8.86
N SER A 64 -35.61 17.25 7.57
CA SER A 64 -36.56 18.24 7.04
C SER A 64 -37.78 17.58 6.38
N LEU A 65 -38.90 18.30 6.31
CA LEU A 65 -40.07 17.88 5.54
C LEU A 65 -40.00 18.44 4.12
N GLN A 66 -40.38 17.65 3.12
CA GLN A 66 -40.42 18.07 1.72
C GLN A 66 -41.67 17.52 1.00
N PRO A 67 -42.51 18.39 0.40
CA PRO A 67 -43.63 17.96 -0.42
C PRO A 67 -43.17 17.57 -1.83
N THR A 68 -43.83 16.57 -2.42
CA THR A 68 -43.67 16.18 -3.83
C THR A 68 -44.99 15.68 -4.39
N VAL A 69 -45.14 15.73 -5.72
CA VAL A 69 -46.32 15.26 -6.47
C VAL A 69 -46.10 13.91 -7.16
N LEU A 70 -44.93 13.30 -6.97
CA LEU A 70 -44.56 12.00 -7.54
C LEU A 70 -44.08 11.03 -6.44
N PHE A 71 -44.31 9.74 -6.66
CA PHE A 71 -43.74 8.71 -5.80
C PHE A 71 -42.21 8.72 -5.90
N PRO A 72 -41.50 8.80 -4.77
CA PRO A 72 -40.04 8.74 -4.77
C PRO A 72 -39.52 7.35 -5.13
N ASN A 73 -38.38 7.31 -5.82
CA ASN A 73 -37.68 6.06 -6.15
C ASN A 73 -37.04 5.40 -4.91
N VAL A 74 -36.74 6.17 -3.86
CA VAL A 74 -36.12 5.67 -2.62
C VAL A 74 -36.71 6.40 -1.41
N LEU A 75 -37.18 5.64 -0.42
CA LEU A 75 -37.70 6.15 0.85
C LEU A 75 -36.80 5.74 1.99
N LYS A 76 -36.07 6.71 2.57
CA LYS A 76 -35.20 6.45 3.72
C LYS A 76 -35.94 6.51 5.05
N ASN A 77 -37.04 7.27 5.11
CA ASN A 77 -37.88 7.39 6.30
C ASN A 77 -39.36 7.27 5.94
N LYS A 78 -40.19 7.06 6.97
CA LYS A 78 -41.66 7.11 6.89
C LYS A 78 -42.11 8.42 6.24
N SER A 79 -43.01 8.31 5.28
CA SER A 79 -43.60 9.45 4.57
C SER A 79 -45.13 9.38 4.59
N CYS A 80 -45.80 10.48 4.28
CA CYS A 80 -47.26 10.55 4.26
C CYS A 80 -47.74 10.77 2.83
N TYR A 81 -48.77 10.06 2.37
CA TYR A 81 -49.39 10.29 1.08
C TYR A 81 -50.81 10.84 1.22
N PHE A 82 -51.24 11.62 0.24
CA PHE A 82 -52.57 12.18 0.09
C PHE A 82 -52.94 12.08 -1.39
N ILE A 83 -54.03 11.39 -1.70
CA ILE A 83 -54.47 11.08 -3.06
C ILE A 83 -55.94 11.47 -3.20
N LYS A 84 -56.30 12.20 -4.25
CA LYS A 84 -57.70 12.53 -4.51
C LYS A 84 -58.47 11.31 -4.95
N LYS A 85 -59.69 11.10 -4.41
CA LYS A 85 -60.59 10.04 -4.88
C LYS A 85 -61.17 10.33 -6.27
N ARG A 86 -61.27 11.62 -6.65
CA ARG A 86 -61.76 12.10 -7.95
C ARG A 86 -60.84 13.20 -8.48
N ARG A 87 -60.69 13.31 -9.80
CA ARG A 87 -59.87 14.34 -10.46
C ARG A 87 -60.61 15.67 -10.53
N GLU A 88 -60.79 16.30 -9.37
CA GLU A 88 -61.55 17.54 -9.21
C GLU A 88 -60.80 18.49 -8.25
N ASN A 89 -61.19 19.77 -8.29
CA ASN A 89 -60.70 20.76 -7.34
C ASN A 89 -61.37 20.52 -5.98
N ILE A 90 -60.61 20.68 -4.89
CA ILE A 90 -61.12 20.44 -3.53
C ILE A 90 -61.45 21.80 -2.90
N PRO A 91 -62.75 22.14 -2.73
CA PRO A 91 -63.13 23.41 -2.16
C PRO A 91 -62.77 23.48 -0.66
N ARG A 92 -62.68 24.70 -0.13
CA ARG A 92 -62.16 24.96 1.23
C ARG A 92 -63.06 24.41 2.34
N ASP A 93 -64.34 24.25 2.07
CA ASP A 93 -65.38 23.71 2.95
C ASP A 93 -65.59 22.20 2.79
N ALA A 94 -64.82 21.52 1.92
CA ALA A 94 -64.93 20.09 1.71
C ALA A 94 -64.56 19.29 2.97
N ILE A 95 -65.32 18.21 3.22
CA ILE A 95 -64.96 17.20 4.21
C ILE A 95 -63.84 16.34 3.65
N LEU A 96 -62.59 16.67 3.99
CA LEU A 96 -61.39 16.10 3.36
C LEU A 96 -61.28 14.58 3.47
N ARG A 97 -61.83 13.97 4.54
CA ARG A 97 -61.84 12.50 4.74
C ARG A 97 -62.69 11.78 3.68
N ASP A 98 -63.68 12.45 3.11
CA ASP A 98 -64.57 11.87 2.11
C ASP A 98 -64.01 11.98 0.70
N VAL A 99 -63.16 12.98 0.45
CA VAL A 99 -62.63 13.29 -0.90
C VAL A 99 -61.16 12.91 -1.11
N ILE A 100 -60.39 12.70 -0.04
CA ILE A 100 -58.97 12.31 -0.09
C ILE A 100 -58.77 10.94 0.57
N MET A 101 -57.95 10.09 -0.07
CA MET A 101 -57.30 8.93 0.54
C MET A 101 -55.94 9.35 1.07
N TYR A 102 -55.67 9.11 2.34
CA TYR A 102 -54.40 9.48 2.96
C TYR A 102 -53.91 8.37 3.88
N GLY A 103 -52.60 8.30 4.07
CA GLY A 103 -51.99 7.24 4.84
C GLY A 103 -50.47 7.37 4.93
N ASP A 104 -49.87 6.35 5.52
CA ASP A 104 -48.43 6.27 5.72
C ASP A 104 -47.76 5.41 4.63
N LEU A 105 -46.57 5.81 4.22
CA LEU A 105 -45.72 5.11 3.27
C LEU A 105 -44.44 4.63 3.98
N SER A 106 -44.21 3.32 3.95
CA SER A 106 -43.07 2.64 4.54
C SER A 106 -41.77 2.92 3.77
N THR A 107 -40.64 2.72 4.44
CA THR A 107 -39.31 2.70 3.81
C THR A 107 -39.12 1.52 2.85
N SER A 108 -39.93 0.47 3.01
CA SER A 108 -39.98 -0.68 2.11
C SER A 108 -41.38 -0.84 1.52
N PRO A 109 -41.64 -0.27 0.32
CA PRO A 109 -42.94 -0.37 -0.34
C PRO A 109 -43.34 -1.81 -0.67
N VAL A 110 -42.37 -2.68 -0.98
CA VAL A 110 -42.61 -4.10 -1.29
C VAL A 110 -43.05 -4.87 -0.05
N ASP A 111 -42.43 -4.62 1.11
CA ASP A 111 -42.86 -5.25 2.38
C ASP A 111 -44.25 -4.74 2.80
N GLN A 112 -44.53 -3.44 2.63
CA GLN A 112 -45.85 -2.87 2.89
C GLN A 112 -46.93 -3.45 1.96
N LEU A 113 -46.61 -3.64 0.67
CA LEU A 113 -47.51 -4.29 -0.28
C LEU A 113 -47.75 -5.76 0.08
N SER A 114 -46.72 -6.49 0.50
CA SER A 114 -46.84 -7.87 0.97
C SER A 114 -47.79 -7.96 2.16
N ALA A 115 -47.58 -7.15 3.18
CA ALA A 115 -48.44 -7.11 4.36
C ALA A 115 -49.88 -6.69 4.01
N MET A 116 -50.07 -5.70 3.12
CA MET A 116 -51.41 -5.31 2.67
C MET A 116 -52.13 -6.45 1.96
N VAL A 117 -51.43 -7.22 1.12
CA VAL A 117 -52.04 -8.36 0.43
C VAL A 117 -52.38 -9.48 1.42
N ASP A 118 -51.45 -9.86 2.29
CA ASP A 118 -51.61 -10.98 3.23
C ASP A 118 -52.57 -10.68 4.38
N GLU A 119 -52.50 -9.49 4.98
CA GLU A 119 -53.22 -9.16 6.22
C GLU A 119 -54.55 -8.47 5.96
N LEU A 120 -54.73 -7.82 4.80
CA LEU A 120 -55.94 -7.06 4.47
C LEU A 120 -56.69 -7.65 3.29
N LEU A 121 -56.07 -7.70 2.10
CA LEU A 121 -56.78 -8.07 0.86
C LEU A 121 -57.28 -9.51 0.89
N ILE A 122 -56.43 -10.48 1.25
CA ILE A 122 -56.80 -11.89 1.28
C ILE A 122 -57.89 -12.17 2.32
N PRO A 123 -57.79 -11.73 3.60
CA PRO A 123 -58.85 -11.92 4.57
C PRO A 123 -60.18 -11.24 4.19
N LEU A 124 -60.13 -10.04 3.59
CA LEU A 124 -61.32 -9.34 3.12
C LEU A 124 -62.07 -10.12 2.03
N LEU A 125 -61.32 -10.72 1.08
CA LEU A 125 -61.88 -11.52 -0.01
C LEU A 125 -62.29 -12.93 0.43
N GLN A 126 -61.70 -13.47 1.49
CA GLN A 126 -62.08 -14.78 2.04
C GLN A 126 -63.32 -14.74 2.92
N ASN A 127 -63.65 -13.59 3.52
CA ASN A 127 -64.84 -13.44 4.36
C ASN A 127 -66.13 -13.57 3.53
N PRO A 128 -66.96 -14.60 3.77
CA PRO A 128 -68.19 -14.83 3.00
C PRO A 128 -69.19 -13.67 3.09
N SER A 129 -69.27 -12.97 4.23
CA SER A 129 -70.18 -11.85 4.46
C SER A 129 -69.89 -10.64 3.57
N ASN A 130 -68.65 -10.50 3.10
CA ASN A 130 -68.26 -9.41 2.21
C ASN A 130 -68.64 -9.69 0.74
N ASN A 131 -68.94 -10.95 0.40
CA ASN A 131 -69.16 -11.41 -0.97
C ASN A 131 -70.56 -12.01 -1.18
N GLU A 132 -71.51 -11.78 -0.27
CA GLU A 132 -72.86 -12.39 -0.33
C GLU A 132 -73.60 -12.08 -1.64
N ALA A 133 -73.35 -10.92 -2.24
CA ALA A 133 -73.93 -10.52 -3.51
C ALA A 133 -73.19 -11.07 -4.75
N TRP A 134 -72.08 -11.80 -4.57
CA TRP A 134 -71.22 -12.27 -5.66
C TRP A 134 -71.54 -13.74 -6.02
N PRO A 135 -71.57 -14.08 -7.32
CA PRO A 135 -71.58 -15.48 -7.73
C PRO A 135 -70.33 -16.22 -7.20
N LYS A 136 -70.49 -17.47 -6.74
CA LYS A 136 -69.38 -18.28 -6.19
C LYS A 136 -68.18 -18.36 -7.14
N VAL A 137 -68.42 -18.55 -8.43
CA VAL A 137 -67.37 -18.61 -9.47
C VAL A 137 -66.56 -17.32 -9.52
N LEU A 138 -67.21 -16.16 -9.41
CA LEU A 138 -66.54 -14.86 -9.41
C LEU A 138 -65.72 -14.65 -8.13
N SER A 139 -66.27 -15.01 -6.96
CA SER A 139 -65.54 -14.92 -5.70
C SER A 139 -64.28 -15.81 -5.66
N GLN A 140 -64.36 -17.00 -6.26
CA GLN A 140 -63.22 -17.92 -6.37
C GLN A 140 -62.18 -17.41 -7.36
N ASP A 141 -62.59 -16.85 -8.50
CA ASP A 141 -61.68 -16.29 -9.50
C ASP A 141 -60.92 -15.06 -8.96
N ILE A 142 -61.62 -14.14 -8.30
CA ILE A 142 -61.01 -12.96 -7.66
C ILE A 142 -60.04 -13.39 -6.56
N LEU A 143 -60.38 -14.39 -5.76
CA LEU A 143 -59.49 -14.93 -4.74
C LEU A 143 -58.24 -15.58 -5.37
N ARG A 144 -58.38 -16.30 -6.49
CA ARG A 144 -57.26 -16.88 -7.24
C ARG A 144 -56.33 -15.78 -7.76
N HIS A 145 -56.87 -14.70 -8.32
CA HIS A 145 -56.06 -13.57 -8.76
C HIS A 145 -55.33 -12.87 -7.60
N ALA A 146 -56.00 -12.69 -6.46
CA ALA A 146 -55.38 -12.14 -5.26
C ALA A 146 -54.23 -13.02 -4.73
N MET A 147 -54.41 -14.35 -4.73
CA MET A 147 -53.33 -15.30 -4.41
C MET A 147 -52.19 -15.27 -5.44
N GLY A 148 -52.49 -15.06 -6.72
CA GLY A 148 -51.47 -14.83 -7.75
C GLY A 148 -50.64 -13.55 -7.49
N ILE A 149 -51.28 -12.48 -7.03
CA ILE A 149 -50.60 -11.25 -6.62
C ILE A 149 -49.73 -11.52 -5.38
N LYS A 150 -50.26 -12.22 -4.36
CA LYS A 150 -49.50 -12.64 -3.16
C LYS A 150 -48.21 -13.36 -3.55
N ASN A 151 -48.30 -14.37 -4.43
CA ASN A 151 -47.14 -15.14 -4.86
C ASN A 151 -46.11 -14.29 -5.61
N LYS A 152 -46.55 -13.40 -6.52
CA LYS A 152 -45.65 -12.47 -7.23
C LYS A 152 -44.94 -11.51 -6.26
N VAL A 153 -45.67 -10.93 -5.31
CA VAL A 153 -45.11 -10.02 -4.30
C VAL A 153 -44.13 -10.76 -3.39
N HIS A 154 -44.42 -12.01 -3.02
CA HIS A 154 -43.53 -12.86 -2.23
C HIS A 154 -42.19 -13.13 -2.95
N ILE A 155 -42.24 -13.54 -4.23
CA ILE A 155 -41.05 -13.78 -5.06
C ILE A 155 -40.22 -12.49 -5.19
N LEU A 156 -40.88 -11.36 -5.51
CA LEU A 156 -40.22 -10.06 -5.65
C LEU A 156 -39.53 -9.61 -4.35
N ASN A 157 -40.18 -9.84 -3.20
CA ASN A 157 -39.59 -9.53 -1.91
C ASN A 157 -38.32 -10.37 -1.66
N GLY A 158 -38.34 -11.64 -2.04
CA GLY A 158 -37.16 -12.51 -2.03
C GLY A 158 -36.02 -11.95 -2.88
N GLN A 159 -36.31 -11.66 -4.16
CA GLN A 159 -35.31 -11.18 -5.12
C GLN A 159 -34.66 -9.88 -4.67
N MET A 160 -35.43 -8.93 -4.12
CA MET A 160 -34.93 -7.68 -3.54
C MET A 160 -33.97 -7.91 -2.36
N LYS A 161 -34.11 -9.03 -1.65
CA LYS A 161 -33.26 -9.45 -0.53
C LYS A 161 -32.17 -10.44 -0.95
N GLY A 162 -31.97 -10.68 -2.25
CA GLY A 162 -30.98 -11.62 -2.78
C GLY A 162 -31.32 -13.10 -2.56
N LYS A 163 -32.58 -13.43 -2.31
CA LYS A 163 -33.07 -14.79 -2.05
C LYS A 163 -34.09 -15.23 -3.10
N THR A 164 -34.09 -16.51 -3.44
CA THR A 164 -35.12 -17.11 -4.29
C THR A 164 -36.20 -17.70 -3.39
N LEU A 165 -37.36 -17.05 -3.33
CA LEU A 165 -38.51 -17.52 -2.55
C LEU A 165 -39.51 -18.25 -3.44
N LEU A 166 -39.94 -19.43 -3.02
CA LEU A 166 -40.82 -20.31 -3.79
C LEU A 166 -42.30 -20.01 -3.48
N PRO A 167 -43.16 -19.80 -4.50
CA PRO A 167 -44.58 -19.51 -4.29
C PRO A 167 -45.32 -20.71 -3.68
N VAL A 168 -46.35 -20.44 -2.86
CA VAL A 168 -47.17 -21.48 -2.22
C VAL A 168 -48.46 -21.70 -3.04
N PRO A 169 -48.90 -22.96 -3.28
CA PRO A 169 -50.15 -23.23 -4.00
C PRO A 169 -51.38 -22.73 -3.24
N ALA A 170 -52.32 -22.13 -3.98
CA ALA A 170 -53.64 -21.75 -3.48
C ALA A 170 -54.37 -22.96 -2.88
N GLY A 171 -54.74 -22.90 -1.60
CA GLY A 171 -55.46 -23.97 -0.90
C GLY A 171 -54.57 -24.98 -0.14
N ALA A 172 -53.24 -24.90 -0.25
CA ALA A 172 -52.33 -25.74 0.54
C ALA A 172 -52.45 -25.47 2.06
N GLU A 173 -52.81 -24.24 2.45
CA GLU A 173 -53.11 -23.88 3.84
C GLU A 173 -54.37 -24.57 4.37
N ARG A 174 -55.43 -24.69 3.54
CA ARG A 174 -56.68 -25.38 3.93
C ARG A 174 -56.50 -26.89 4.12
N ALA A 175 -55.70 -27.52 3.26
CA ALA A 175 -55.38 -28.95 3.38
C ALA A 175 -54.58 -29.28 4.67
N ALA A 176 -53.82 -28.33 5.20
CA ALA A 176 -53.10 -28.46 6.47
C ALA A 176 -54.00 -28.25 7.70
N ASP A 177 -55.01 -27.38 7.60
CA ASP A 177 -55.99 -27.16 8.68
C ASP A 177 -57.03 -28.28 8.77
N ASP A 178 -57.48 -28.83 7.64
CA ASP A 178 -58.42 -29.97 7.59
C ASP A 178 -57.80 -31.27 8.15
N THR A 179 -56.47 -31.36 8.20
CA THR A 179 -55.77 -32.46 8.88
C THR A 179 -55.55 -32.23 10.39
N ALA A 180 -55.68 -30.99 10.87
CA ALA A 180 -55.53 -30.63 12.27
C ALA A 180 -56.86 -30.70 13.06
N ASN A 181 -57.98 -30.37 12.41
CA ASN A 181 -59.31 -30.49 12.99
C ASN A 181 -59.98 -31.77 12.49
N GLY A 182 -59.79 -32.88 13.21
CA GLY A 182 -60.25 -34.22 12.83
C GLY A 182 -61.77 -34.39 12.68
N GLN A 183 -62.37 -33.82 11.63
CA GLN A 183 -63.70 -34.18 11.15
C GLN A 183 -63.57 -35.27 10.07
N GLN A 184 -63.59 -36.51 10.53
CA GLN A 184 -64.03 -37.63 9.69
C GLN A 184 -65.54 -37.50 9.50
N GLU A 185 -66.00 -37.09 8.31
CA GLU A 185 -67.34 -37.45 7.85
C GLU A 185 -67.29 -38.15 6.49
N ASN A 186 -67.48 -39.46 6.57
CA ASN A 186 -68.30 -40.31 5.70
C ASN A 186 -68.25 -40.08 4.18
N GLY A 187 -67.49 -40.97 3.53
CA GLY A 187 -68.14 -41.90 2.60
C GLY A 187 -68.57 -41.36 1.25
N HIS A 188 -67.87 -40.39 0.68
CA HIS A 188 -67.63 -40.31 -0.76
C HIS A 188 -66.14 -40.00 -0.92
N ALA A 189 -65.42 -40.77 -1.74
CA ALA A 189 -64.08 -40.39 -2.17
C ALA A 189 -64.21 -39.08 -2.96
N ALA A 190 -64.18 -37.96 -2.24
CA ALA A 190 -64.15 -36.64 -2.81
C ALA A 190 -62.92 -36.63 -3.71
N THR A 191 -63.17 -36.58 -5.01
CA THR A 191 -62.21 -36.24 -6.05
C THR A 191 -61.20 -35.28 -5.45
N VAL A 192 -59.94 -35.70 -5.30
CA VAL A 192 -58.83 -34.80 -4.99
C VAL A 192 -59.04 -33.60 -5.90
N ASP A 193 -59.38 -32.46 -5.32
CA ASP A 193 -59.97 -31.33 -6.02
C ASP A 193 -59.11 -31.03 -7.25
N SER A 194 -59.63 -31.31 -8.46
CA SER A 194 -58.83 -31.23 -9.70
C SER A 194 -58.17 -29.85 -9.84
N ASN A 195 -58.80 -28.84 -9.24
CA ASN A 195 -58.31 -27.48 -9.12
C ASN A 195 -57.07 -27.34 -8.22
N LEU A 196 -56.99 -28.08 -7.10
CA LEU A 196 -55.82 -28.12 -6.23
C LEU A 196 -54.65 -28.83 -6.93
N LEU A 197 -54.93 -29.90 -7.67
CA LEU A 197 -53.90 -30.61 -8.44
C LEU A 197 -53.28 -29.72 -9.51
N HIS A 198 -54.10 -29.01 -10.30
CA HIS A 198 -53.61 -28.06 -11.30
C HIS A 198 -52.90 -26.85 -10.67
N ALA A 199 -53.32 -26.40 -9.48
CA ALA A 199 -52.63 -25.34 -8.74
C ALA A 199 -51.24 -25.79 -8.27
N ILE A 200 -51.11 -27.03 -7.77
CA ILE A 200 -49.82 -27.62 -7.40
C ILE A 200 -48.93 -27.80 -8.65
N GLU A 201 -49.47 -28.35 -9.74
CA GLU A 201 -48.74 -28.55 -10.99
C GLU A 201 -48.17 -27.23 -11.53
N SER A 202 -48.98 -26.18 -11.59
CA SER A 202 -48.54 -24.85 -12.05
C SER A 202 -47.42 -24.28 -11.19
N VAL A 203 -47.53 -24.42 -9.87
CA VAL A 203 -46.52 -23.92 -8.91
C VAL A 203 -45.23 -24.73 -8.99
N VAL A 204 -45.30 -26.05 -9.17
CA VAL A 204 -44.11 -26.90 -9.35
C VAL A 204 -43.38 -26.59 -10.66
N ILE A 205 -44.11 -26.30 -11.75
CA ILE A 205 -43.52 -25.83 -13.00
C ILE A 205 -42.80 -24.49 -12.76
N GLU A 206 -43.44 -23.55 -12.07
CA GLU A 206 -42.84 -22.26 -11.74
C GLU A 206 -41.58 -22.41 -10.87
N TRP A 207 -41.58 -23.33 -9.90
CA TRP A 207 -40.39 -23.67 -9.12
C TRP A 207 -39.26 -24.21 -9.99
N SER A 208 -39.58 -25.07 -10.95
CA SER A 208 -38.57 -25.65 -11.84
C SER A 208 -37.83 -24.57 -12.64
N HIS A 209 -38.57 -23.58 -13.16
CA HIS A 209 -37.98 -22.44 -13.85
C HIS A 209 -37.13 -21.58 -12.90
N GLN A 210 -37.64 -21.23 -11.71
CA GLN A 210 -36.90 -20.42 -10.75
C GLN A 210 -35.60 -21.08 -10.26
N VAL A 211 -35.63 -22.39 -9.98
CA VAL A 211 -34.43 -23.15 -9.60
C VAL A 211 -33.45 -23.26 -10.77
N GLN A 212 -33.97 -23.49 -11.99
CA GLN A 212 -33.13 -23.54 -13.18
C GLN A 212 -32.41 -22.20 -13.44
N ASP A 213 -33.09 -21.07 -13.24
CA ASP A 213 -32.49 -19.74 -13.41
C ASP A 213 -31.39 -19.48 -12.38
N VAL A 214 -31.55 -19.95 -11.14
CA VAL A 214 -30.49 -19.89 -10.12
C VAL A 214 -29.30 -20.77 -10.50
N LEU A 215 -29.56 -21.99 -10.97
CA LEU A 215 -28.51 -22.93 -11.37
C LEU A 215 -27.74 -22.46 -12.61
N LYS A 216 -28.38 -21.72 -13.52
CA LYS A 216 -27.75 -21.17 -14.73
C LYS A 216 -26.83 -19.97 -14.48
N LYS A 217 -26.85 -19.35 -13.29
CA LYS A 217 -25.95 -18.22 -13.00
C LYS A 217 -24.48 -18.66 -13.08
N ASP A 218 -23.64 -17.87 -13.72
CA ASP A 218 -22.21 -18.13 -13.90
C ASP A 218 -21.38 -17.04 -13.20
N SER A 219 -20.28 -17.42 -12.55
CA SER A 219 -19.36 -16.47 -11.91
C SER A 219 -18.59 -15.64 -12.94
N SER A 220 -18.42 -16.19 -14.16
CA SER A 220 -17.71 -15.52 -15.25
C SER A 220 -18.45 -14.31 -15.83
N GLN A 221 -19.75 -14.15 -15.55
CA GLN A 221 -20.58 -13.11 -16.17
C GLN A 221 -20.04 -11.68 -15.92
N ALA A 222 -19.52 -11.40 -14.71
CA ALA A 222 -18.95 -10.10 -14.39
C ALA A 222 -17.68 -9.78 -15.20
N LEU A 223 -16.94 -10.82 -15.62
CA LEU A 223 -15.79 -10.70 -16.51
C LEU A 223 -16.24 -10.55 -17.97
N LEU A 224 -17.23 -11.32 -18.40
CA LEU A 224 -17.82 -11.24 -19.75
C LEU A 224 -18.47 -9.87 -20.03
N ASP A 225 -19.02 -9.23 -19.00
CA ASP A 225 -19.60 -7.88 -19.07
C ASP A 225 -18.53 -6.76 -19.09
N GLY A 226 -17.24 -7.12 -19.19
CA GLY A 226 -16.11 -6.17 -19.29
C GLY A 226 -15.60 -5.62 -17.97
N GLY A 227 -16.00 -6.22 -16.84
CA GLY A 227 -15.49 -5.85 -15.51
C GLY A 227 -14.07 -6.40 -15.26
N SER A 228 -13.39 -5.83 -14.25
CA SER A 228 -12.13 -6.36 -13.70
C SER A 228 -12.36 -6.90 -12.28
N PRO A 229 -13.05 -8.04 -12.12
CA PRO A 229 -13.36 -8.58 -10.80
C PRO A 229 -12.09 -8.99 -10.06
N LEU A 230 -11.97 -8.56 -8.80
CA LEU A 230 -10.92 -9.02 -7.89
C LEU A 230 -11.25 -10.41 -7.34
N PRO A 231 -10.28 -11.19 -6.82
CA PRO A 231 -10.52 -12.53 -6.28
C PRO A 231 -11.63 -12.60 -5.20
N GLY A 232 -11.83 -11.52 -4.44
CA GLY A 232 -12.92 -11.45 -3.45
C GLY A 232 -14.33 -11.49 -4.07
N VAL A 233 -14.49 -11.07 -5.33
CA VAL A 233 -15.75 -11.12 -6.07
C VAL A 233 -16.16 -12.57 -6.32
N GLU A 234 -15.20 -13.45 -6.64
CA GLU A 234 -15.44 -14.88 -6.84
C GLU A 234 -15.93 -15.54 -5.55
N VAL A 235 -15.27 -15.26 -4.43
CA VAL A 235 -15.66 -15.78 -3.11
C VAL A 235 -17.07 -15.32 -2.72
N GLU A 236 -17.38 -14.04 -2.93
CA GLU A 236 -18.69 -13.47 -2.60
C GLU A 236 -19.80 -14.02 -3.51
N PHE A 237 -19.52 -14.21 -4.81
CA PHE A 237 -20.45 -14.86 -5.75
C PHE A 237 -20.85 -16.24 -5.24
N TRP A 238 -19.86 -17.08 -4.92
CA TRP A 238 -20.14 -18.44 -4.48
C TRP A 238 -20.78 -18.51 -3.09
N ARG A 239 -20.42 -17.62 -2.17
CA ARG A 239 -21.07 -17.48 -0.86
C ARG A 239 -22.54 -17.10 -1.00
N SER A 240 -22.84 -16.12 -1.85
CA SER A 240 -24.21 -15.71 -2.17
C SER A 240 -25.00 -16.86 -2.81
N ARG A 241 -24.39 -17.57 -3.78
CA ARG A 241 -24.98 -18.75 -4.41
C ARG A 241 -25.29 -19.86 -3.41
N PHE A 242 -24.36 -20.18 -2.50
CA PHE A 242 -24.56 -21.16 -1.44
C PHE A 242 -25.74 -20.79 -0.54
N ASN A 243 -25.78 -19.56 -0.03
CA ASN A 243 -26.86 -19.09 0.83
C ASN A 243 -28.22 -19.16 0.13
N ASN A 244 -28.26 -18.84 -1.16
CA ASN A 244 -29.50 -18.92 -1.95
C ASN A 244 -29.95 -20.37 -2.15
N LEU A 245 -29.04 -21.29 -2.52
CA LEU A 245 -29.36 -22.71 -2.68
C LEU A 245 -29.77 -23.37 -1.36
N LEU A 246 -29.13 -23.01 -0.25
CA LEU A 246 -29.51 -23.46 1.10
C LEU A 246 -30.93 -22.99 1.43
N ASN A 247 -31.26 -21.73 1.14
CA ASN A 247 -32.59 -21.18 1.38
C ASN A 247 -33.68 -21.86 0.52
N ILE A 248 -33.39 -22.17 -0.75
CA ILE A 248 -34.29 -22.97 -1.60
C ILE A 248 -34.49 -24.37 -1.01
N HIS A 249 -33.39 -25.02 -0.58
CA HIS A 249 -33.44 -26.34 0.04
C HIS A 249 -34.30 -26.34 1.32
N GLU A 250 -34.15 -25.34 2.19
CA GLU A 250 -34.97 -25.18 3.40
C GLU A 250 -36.46 -24.99 3.08
N GLN A 251 -36.79 -24.17 2.08
CA GLN A 251 -38.17 -23.91 1.67
C GLN A 251 -38.89 -25.16 1.15
N VAL A 252 -38.21 -25.97 0.32
CA VAL A 252 -38.74 -27.25 -0.16
C VAL A 252 -38.93 -28.26 0.98
N ASN A 253 -38.24 -28.08 2.11
CA ASN A 253 -38.26 -28.98 3.25
C ASN A 253 -39.32 -28.62 4.32
N ILE A 254 -40.10 -27.55 4.13
CA ILE A 254 -41.22 -27.19 5.02
C ILE A 254 -42.34 -28.25 4.90
N LYS A 255 -42.96 -28.64 6.04
CA LYS A 255 -43.92 -29.76 6.19
C LYS A 255 -45.03 -29.82 5.12
N SER A 256 -45.49 -28.67 4.60
CA SER A 256 -46.52 -28.56 3.57
C SER A 256 -46.15 -29.22 2.22
N PHE A 257 -44.85 -29.41 1.94
CA PHE A 257 -44.35 -29.91 0.65
C PHE A 257 -43.71 -31.30 0.70
N SER A 258 -43.81 -31.97 1.85
CA SER A 258 -43.24 -33.31 2.09
C SER A 258 -43.73 -34.38 1.09
N ASN A 259 -44.88 -34.15 0.43
CA ASN A 259 -45.49 -35.05 -0.55
C ASN A 259 -44.94 -34.93 -1.99
N VAL A 260 -44.06 -33.97 -2.30
CA VAL A 260 -43.43 -33.84 -3.63
C VAL A 260 -42.07 -34.55 -3.64
N LYS A 261 -41.95 -35.63 -4.45
CA LYS A 261 -40.71 -36.40 -4.64
C LYS A 261 -39.67 -35.64 -5.50
N PHE A 262 -39.14 -34.54 -5.00
CA PHE A 262 -37.87 -33.99 -5.49
C PHE A 262 -36.70 -34.89 -5.04
N ASN A 263 -35.64 -35.02 -5.84
CA ASN A 263 -34.46 -35.84 -5.50
C ASN A 263 -33.58 -35.11 -4.47
N LYS A 264 -34.08 -35.05 -3.22
CA LYS A 264 -33.58 -34.27 -2.07
C LYS A 264 -32.11 -34.55 -1.75
N GLU A 265 -31.68 -35.80 -1.90
CA GLU A 265 -30.31 -36.23 -1.60
C GLU A 265 -29.27 -35.59 -2.53
N LYS A 266 -29.57 -35.51 -3.83
CA LYS A 266 -28.65 -34.95 -4.84
C LYS A 266 -28.42 -33.45 -4.68
N ILE A 267 -29.46 -32.69 -4.31
CA ILE A 267 -29.36 -31.24 -4.11
C ILE A 267 -28.50 -30.94 -2.86
N TRP A 268 -28.73 -31.68 -1.78
CA TRP A 268 -27.96 -31.53 -0.56
C TRP A 268 -26.49 -31.94 -0.73
N GLU A 269 -26.22 -33.01 -1.49
CA GLU A 269 -24.87 -33.41 -1.86
C GLU A 269 -24.16 -32.32 -2.67
N TYR A 270 -24.82 -31.74 -3.68
CA TYR A 270 -24.27 -30.62 -4.45
C TYR A 270 -23.95 -29.41 -3.57
N ILE A 271 -24.87 -29.01 -2.67
CA ILE A 271 -24.66 -27.90 -1.73
C ILE A 271 -23.44 -28.14 -0.83
N LYS A 272 -23.26 -29.37 -0.33
CA LYS A 272 -22.09 -29.74 0.48
C LYS A 272 -20.79 -29.66 -0.31
N THR A 273 -20.77 -30.21 -1.51
CA THR A 273 -19.59 -30.21 -2.38
C THR A 273 -19.19 -28.78 -2.74
N THR A 274 -20.13 -27.95 -3.20
CA THR A 274 -19.85 -26.55 -3.53
C THR A 274 -19.36 -25.76 -2.31
N ARG A 275 -19.95 -25.97 -1.12
CA ARG A 275 -19.45 -25.31 0.11
C ARG A 275 -18.00 -25.68 0.40
N ALA A 276 -17.64 -26.96 0.26
CA ALA A 276 -16.29 -27.43 0.50
C ALA A 276 -15.29 -26.83 -0.50
N GLU A 277 -15.63 -26.77 -1.79
CA GLU A 277 -14.82 -26.17 -2.84
C GLU A 277 -14.57 -24.67 -2.61
N VAL A 278 -15.60 -23.94 -2.18
CA VAL A 278 -15.51 -22.49 -1.92
C VAL A 278 -14.65 -22.22 -0.69
N HIS A 279 -14.81 -23.02 0.37
CA HIS A 279 -13.98 -22.88 1.56
C HIS A 279 -12.51 -23.24 1.29
N ASP A 280 -12.26 -24.28 0.47
CA ASP A 280 -10.92 -24.62 -0.01
C ASP A 280 -10.29 -23.47 -0.80
N LEU A 281 -11.03 -22.86 -1.74
CA LEU A 281 -10.57 -21.70 -2.50
C LEU A 281 -10.26 -20.50 -1.61
N GLU A 282 -11.16 -20.17 -0.67
CA GLU A 282 -10.96 -19.06 0.28
C GLU A 282 -9.68 -19.26 1.11
N ASN A 283 -9.47 -20.45 1.67
CA ASN A 283 -8.28 -20.76 2.47
C ASN A 283 -7.01 -20.66 1.62
N ARG A 284 -7.01 -21.20 0.39
CA ARG A 284 -5.85 -21.16 -0.50
C ARG A 284 -5.49 -19.73 -0.90
N LEU A 285 -6.48 -18.90 -1.25
CA LEU A 285 -6.27 -17.50 -1.58
C LEU A 285 -5.77 -16.68 -0.38
N HIS A 286 -6.32 -16.94 0.81
CA HIS A 286 -5.88 -16.28 2.03
C HIS A 286 -4.40 -16.57 2.32
N ASN A 287 -4.00 -17.84 2.26
CA ASN A 287 -2.61 -18.25 2.52
C ASN A 287 -1.66 -17.73 1.44
N ALA A 288 -2.04 -17.81 0.16
CA ALA A 288 -1.21 -17.30 -0.93
C ALA A 288 -0.94 -15.79 -0.79
N LYS A 289 -1.96 -15.03 -0.38
CA LYS A 289 -1.82 -13.61 -0.05
C LYS A 289 -0.91 -13.38 1.16
N ALA A 290 -1.09 -14.13 2.24
CA ALA A 290 -0.27 -14.01 3.44
C ALA A 290 1.22 -14.27 3.14
N ASN A 291 1.51 -15.22 2.25
CA ASN A 291 2.86 -15.53 1.78
C ASN A 291 3.47 -14.37 0.99
N VAL A 292 2.72 -13.72 0.08
CA VAL A 292 3.19 -12.50 -0.62
C VAL A 292 3.50 -11.37 0.37
N GLU A 293 2.62 -11.12 1.33
CA GLU A 293 2.86 -10.13 2.37
C GLU A 293 4.09 -10.47 3.23
N GLN A 294 4.35 -11.75 3.46
CA GLN A 294 5.55 -12.20 4.16
C GLN A 294 6.82 -11.96 3.35
N ILE A 295 6.82 -12.22 2.04
CA ILE A 295 7.95 -11.90 1.16
C ILE A 295 8.23 -10.39 1.20
N GLN A 296 7.18 -9.55 1.15
CA GLN A 296 7.33 -8.11 1.27
C GLN A 296 7.99 -7.70 2.59
N ARG A 297 7.51 -8.26 3.73
CA ARG A 297 8.09 -7.99 5.05
C ARG A 297 9.55 -8.43 5.13
N LEU A 298 9.89 -9.59 4.58
CA LEU A 298 11.26 -10.11 4.54
C LEU A 298 12.19 -9.13 3.80
N MET A 299 11.79 -8.63 2.63
CA MET A 299 12.59 -7.70 1.84
C MET A 299 12.73 -6.31 2.48
N SER A 300 11.80 -5.90 3.35
CA SER A 300 11.90 -4.63 4.08
C SER A 300 12.84 -4.67 5.29
N THR A 301 13.37 -5.83 5.70
CA THR A 301 14.20 -5.98 6.91
C THR A 301 15.40 -5.04 6.96
N TRP A 302 16.00 -4.74 5.79
CA TRP A 302 17.27 -4.00 5.71
C TRP A 302 17.17 -2.66 4.98
N GLN A 303 15.96 -2.25 4.60
CA GLN A 303 15.76 -1.05 3.79
C GLN A 303 16.18 0.26 4.51
N ASP A 304 16.26 0.23 5.84
CA ASP A 304 16.63 1.38 6.69
C ASP A 304 17.92 1.13 7.50
N VAL A 305 18.63 0.02 7.22
CA VAL A 305 19.81 -0.41 7.99
C VAL A 305 21.01 -0.52 7.05
N PRO A 306 21.83 0.56 6.93
CA PRO A 306 23.01 0.54 6.08
C PRO A 306 23.99 -0.55 6.53
N LEU A 307 24.73 -1.08 5.55
CA LEU A 307 25.73 -2.11 5.71
C LEU A 307 26.96 -1.59 6.46
N TYR A 308 27.29 -0.32 6.28
CA TYR A 308 28.41 0.32 6.95
C TYR A 308 27.92 1.35 7.98
N LYS A 309 28.70 1.51 9.06
CA LYS A 309 28.39 2.45 10.14
C LYS A 309 29.66 3.13 10.65
N ARG A 310 29.48 4.26 11.34
CA ARG A 310 30.56 4.93 12.08
C ARG A 310 30.99 4.09 13.28
N SER A 311 32.21 4.34 13.76
CA SER A 311 32.71 3.74 14.99
C SER A 311 31.88 4.24 16.20
N GLU A 312 31.57 3.34 17.14
CA GLU A 312 30.83 3.65 18.37
C GLU A 312 31.75 4.19 19.49
N GLY A 313 33.06 4.29 19.22
CA GLY A 313 34.07 4.73 20.18
C GLY A 313 34.40 6.23 20.10
N LYS A 314 35.65 6.57 20.43
CA LYS A 314 36.15 7.97 20.36
C LYS A 314 36.36 8.49 18.93
N SER A 315 36.36 7.60 17.93
CA SER A 315 36.57 7.95 16.53
C SER A 315 35.22 8.20 15.86
N THR A 316 35.12 9.26 15.08
CA THR A 316 33.94 9.53 14.23
C THR A 316 34.01 8.79 12.90
N LEU A 317 35.14 8.15 12.56
CA LEU A 317 35.38 7.53 11.24
C LEU A 317 34.46 6.32 10.96
N LEU A 318 34.40 5.92 9.69
CA LEU A 318 33.82 4.67 9.23
C LEU A 318 34.50 3.48 9.91
N TYR A 319 33.70 2.56 10.45
CA TYR A 319 34.20 1.39 11.16
C TYR A 319 34.36 0.19 10.23
N LEU A 320 35.61 -0.16 9.96
CA LEU A 320 36.01 -1.23 9.04
C LEU A 320 36.66 -2.44 9.71
N ASP A 321 37.02 -2.37 11.00
CA ASP A 321 37.71 -3.48 11.69
C ASP A 321 36.87 -4.77 11.74
N ASP A 322 35.54 -4.65 11.79
CA ASP A 322 34.58 -5.76 11.78
C ASP A 322 33.94 -6.00 10.40
N LYS A 323 34.47 -5.39 9.33
CA LYS A 323 33.89 -5.43 7.98
C LYS A 323 33.57 -6.86 7.54
N GLU A 324 34.54 -7.77 7.60
CA GLU A 324 34.34 -9.16 7.18
C GLU A 324 33.24 -9.87 7.98
N GLN A 325 33.23 -9.71 9.30
CA GLN A 325 32.22 -10.31 10.17
C GLN A 325 30.82 -9.76 9.83
N ARG A 326 30.71 -8.46 9.62
CA ARG A 326 29.45 -7.79 9.29
C ARG A 326 28.92 -8.23 7.92
N LEU A 327 29.80 -8.31 6.92
CA LEU A 327 29.46 -8.82 5.59
C LEU A 327 28.97 -10.27 5.68
N ASN A 328 29.71 -11.14 6.36
CA ASN A 328 29.34 -12.54 6.53
C ASN A 328 27.97 -12.69 7.20
N ASN A 329 27.70 -11.91 8.26
CA ASN A 329 26.40 -11.93 8.93
C ASN A 329 25.28 -11.47 7.99
N ARG A 330 25.42 -10.29 7.36
CA ARG A 330 24.39 -9.75 6.47
C ARG A 330 24.14 -10.69 5.29
N TYR A 331 25.19 -11.20 4.66
CA TYR A 331 25.05 -12.05 3.49
C TYR A 331 24.40 -13.38 3.83
N LYS A 332 24.73 -13.95 4.98
CA LYS A 332 24.06 -15.16 5.49
C LYS A 332 22.58 -14.91 5.72
N GLU A 333 22.20 -13.79 6.34
CA GLU A 333 20.79 -13.44 6.56
C GLU A 333 20.02 -13.25 5.24
N VAL A 334 20.65 -12.61 4.24
CA VAL A 334 20.05 -12.40 2.91
C VAL A 334 19.89 -13.73 2.17
N ASP A 335 20.90 -14.61 2.19
CA ASP A 335 20.82 -15.95 1.60
C ASP A 335 19.72 -16.81 2.26
N GLU A 336 19.67 -16.84 3.59
CA GLU A 336 18.62 -17.54 4.34
C GLU A 336 17.23 -16.98 4.03
N THR A 337 17.12 -15.67 3.83
CA THR A 337 15.88 -15.01 3.42
C THR A 337 15.50 -15.36 2.00
N GLY A 338 16.46 -15.42 1.08
CA GLY A 338 16.26 -15.91 -0.29
C GLY A 338 15.66 -17.32 -0.31
N LYS A 339 16.24 -18.24 0.48
CA LYS A 339 15.71 -19.61 0.61
C LYS A 339 14.26 -19.63 1.10
N LYS A 340 13.90 -18.76 2.06
CA LYS A 340 12.51 -18.63 2.54
C LYS A 340 11.59 -18.08 1.45
N ILE A 341 12.02 -17.06 0.71
CA ILE A 341 11.24 -16.47 -0.39
C ILE A 341 10.96 -17.51 -1.49
N HIS A 342 11.97 -18.27 -1.91
CA HIS A 342 11.81 -19.37 -2.85
C HIS A 342 10.84 -20.44 -2.32
N GLY A 343 10.91 -20.76 -1.02
CA GLY A 343 9.95 -21.66 -0.35
C GLY A 343 8.51 -21.15 -0.39
N LEU A 344 8.28 -19.88 -0.07
CA LEU A 344 6.97 -19.23 -0.10
C LEU A 344 6.39 -19.16 -1.53
N LEU A 345 7.23 -18.89 -2.52
CA LEU A 345 6.81 -18.90 -3.93
C LEU A 345 6.38 -20.30 -4.36
N LYS A 346 7.14 -21.33 -3.97
CA LYS A 346 6.79 -22.73 -4.25
C LYS A 346 5.46 -23.11 -3.59
N GLU A 347 5.28 -22.77 -2.32
CA GLU A 347 4.03 -23.00 -1.58
C GLU A 347 2.84 -22.31 -2.29
N ASN A 348 3.04 -21.10 -2.79
CA ASN A 348 2.01 -20.40 -3.56
C ASN A 348 1.63 -21.12 -4.86
N GLY A 349 2.59 -21.75 -5.55
CA GLY A 349 2.29 -22.59 -6.71
C GLY A 349 1.40 -23.78 -6.34
N GLU A 350 1.65 -24.42 -5.19
CA GLU A 350 0.85 -25.53 -4.66
C GLU A 350 -0.57 -25.05 -4.25
N LEU A 351 -0.67 -23.92 -3.53
CA LEU A 351 -1.94 -23.32 -3.11
C LEU A 351 -2.79 -22.87 -4.32
N LEU A 352 -2.16 -22.37 -5.38
CA LEU A 352 -2.85 -21.95 -6.59
C LEU A 352 -3.15 -23.12 -7.55
N LYS A 353 -2.74 -24.35 -7.18
CA LYS A 353 -2.93 -25.58 -7.98
C LYS A 353 -2.36 -25.43 -9.39
N VAL A 354 -1.15 -24.89 -9.50
CA VAL A 354 -0.46 -24.72 -10.79
C VAL A 354 -0.05 -26.08 -11.33
N GLU A 355 -0.71 -26.54 -12.39
CA GLU A 355 -0.37 -27.81 -13.04
C GLU A 355 0.82 -27.68 -13.99
N ASN A 356 0.94 -26.54 -14.67
CA ASN A 356 2.02 -26.24 -15.60
C ASN A 356 2.69 -24.91 -15.24
N TYR A 357 3.88 -24.99 -14.66
CA TYR A 357 4.69 -23.84 -14.25
C TYR A 357 5.29 -23.07 -15.45
N ASP A 358 5.20 -23.60 -16.67
CA ASP A 358 5.66 -22.89 -17.86
C ASP A 358 4.58 -22.01 -18.52
N ASN A 359 3.35 -22.00 -17.98
CA ASN A 359 2.28 -21.18 -18.54
C ASN A 359 2.48 -19.68 -18.26
N ASP A 360 1.88 -18.84 -19.10
CA ASP A 360 2.06 -17.38 -19.01
C ASP A 360 1.45 -16.78 -17.73
N ALA A 361 0.36 -17.37 -17.23
CA ALA A 361 -0.30 -16.89 -16.02
C ALA A 361 0.59 -17.03 -14.77
N TRP A 362 1.29 -18.16 -14.64
CA TRP A 362 2.24 -18.39 -13.57
C TRP A 362 3.50 -17.54 -13.76
N LYS A 363 4.03 -17.44 -14.98
CA LYS A 363 5.18 -16.55 -15.26
C LYS A 363 4.89 -15.11 -14.88
N ASN A 364 3.73 -14.58 -15.22
CA ASN A 364 3.30 -13.24 -14.82
C ASN A 364 3.19 -13.08 -13.29
N TYR A 365 2.73 -14.12 -12.59
CA TYR A 365 2.70 -14.12 -11.13
C TYR A 365 4.11 -14.14 -10.52
N VAL A 366 5.00 -14.97 -11.07
CA VAL A 366 6.41 -14.99 -10.66
C VAL A 366 7.07 -13.65 -10.92
N ASP A 367 6.83 -13.02 -12.08
CA ASP A 367 7.33 -11.68 -12.41
C ASP A 367 6.87 -10.63 -11.40
N TYR A 368 5.61 -10.71 -10.96
CA TYR A 368 5.09 -9.83 -9.91
C TYR A 368 5.86 -9.98 -8.58
N VAL A 369 6.11 -11.22 -8.14
CA VAL A 369 6.87 -11.48 -6.89
C VAL A 369 8.36 -11.14 -7.07
N ASP A 370 8.92 -11.46 -8.23
CA ASP A 370 10.30 -11.18 -8.62
C ASP A 370 10.59 -9.68 -8.63
N GLN A 371 9.68 -8.87 -9.17
CA GLN A 371 9.78 -7.41 -9.14
C GLN A 371 9.74 -6.86 -7.71
N MET A 372 9.00 -7.50 -6.79
CA MET A 372 8.97 -7.10 -5.38
C MET A 372 10.33 -7.35 -4.71
N VAL A 373 11.02 -8.44 -5.05
CA VAL A 373 12.39 -8.71 -4.56
C VAL A 373 13.39 -7.72 -5.16
N LEU A 374 13.28 -7.43 -6.46
CA LEU A 374 14.12 -6.42 -7.13
C LEU A 374 13.97 -5.04 -6.47
N GLU A 375 12.74 -4.60 -6.23
CA GLU A 375 12.47 -3.32 -5.54
C GLU A 375 12.97 -3.32 -4.08
N GLY A 376 12.89 -4.46 -3.39
CA GLY A 376 13.49 -4.63 -2.08
C GLY A 376 15.00 -4.41 -2.09
N PHE A 377 15.72 -5.03 -3.02
CA PHE A 377 17.16 -4.80 -3.17
C PHE A 377 17.50 -3.37 -3.57
N ARG A 378 16.73 -2.76 -4.48
CA ARG A 378 16.91 -1.36 -4.86
C ARG A 378 16.87 -0.45 -3.62
N LYS A 379 15.91 -0.65 -2.71
CA LYS A 379 15.83 0.11 -1.45
C LYS A 379 17.03 -0.12 -0.53
N ILE A 380 17.50 -1.35 -0.42
CA ILE A 380 18.70 -1.69 0.38
C ILE A 380 19.94 -0.96 -0.16
N ILE A 381 20.17 -1.00 -1.47
CA ILE A 381 21.30 -0.30 -2.09
C ILE A 381 21.15 1.21 -1.95
N ASN A 382 19.96 1.74 -2.22
CA ASN A 382 19.65 3.17 -2.07
C ASN A 382 19.97 3.66 -0.64
N CYS A 383 19.53 2.93 0.40
CA CYS A 383 19.84 3.25 1.81
C CYS A 383 21.35 3.41 2.06
N ASN A 384 22.16 2.51 1.49
CA ASN A 384 23.61 2.55 1.63
C ASN A 384 24.25 3.73 0.89
N LEU A 385 23.81 4.01 -0.34
CA LEU A 385 24.31 5.15 -1.11
C LEU A 385 23.91 6.47 -0.46
N VAL A 386 22.67 6.59 0.00
CA VAL A 386 22.17 7.77 0.73
C VAL A 386 22.92 7.97 2.04
N PHE A 387 23.29 6.89 2.75
CA PHE A 387 24.18 7.00 3.90
C PHE A 387 25.50 7.68 3.50
N PHE A 388 26.22 7.17 2.50
CA PHE A 388 27.48 7.79 2.08
C PHE A 388 27.33 9.22 1.58
N LEU A 389 26.29 9.52 0.80
CA LEU A 389 26.01 10.87 0.33
C LEU A 389 25.69 11.83 1.48
N ARG A 390 24.94 11.39 2.50
CA ARG A 390 24.69 12.21 3.69
C ARG A 390 25.98 12.46 4.46
N GLU A 391 26.76 11.41 4.70
CA GLU A 391 28.00 11.51 5.48
C GLU A 391 29.13 12.25 4.75
N THR A 392 28.99 12.51 3.43
CA THR A 392 29.93 13.29 2.61
C THR A 392 29.37 14.62 2.12
N ASP A 393 28.21 15.04 2.60
CA ASP A 393 27.62 16.32 2.23
C ASP A 393 28.25 17.46 3.03
N SER A 394 29.13 18.23 2.40
CA SER A 394 29.80 19.37 3.04
C SER A 394 28.82 20.43 3.59
N ALA A 395 27.62 20.55 3.00
CA ALA A 395 26.63 21.52 3.46
C ALA A 395 26.00 21.13 4.81
N GLN A 396 25.98 19.83 5.13
CA GLN A 396 25.49 19.31 6.41
C GLN A 396 26.54 19.35 7.52
N ASN A 397 27.77 19.77 7.20
CA ASN A 397 28.92 19.85 8.11
C ASN A 397 29.12 18.55 8.94
N PRO A 398 29.29 17.39 8.27
CA PRO A 398 29.49 16.11 8.94
C PRO A 398 30.86 16.05 9.62
N ASP A 399 30.98 15.19 10.63
CA ASP A 399 32.28 14.79 11.14
C ASP A 399 33.04 13.95 10.10
N PRO A 400 34.39 13.95 10.09
CA PRO A 400 35.16 13.14 9.18
C PRO A 400 34.74 11.67 9.21
N LEU A 401 34.44 11.13 8.03
CA LEU A 401 34.06 9.74 7.79
C LEU A 401 35.27 8.89 7.40
N PHE A 402 36.17 9.43 6.57
CA PHE A 402 37.34 8.72 6.07
C PHE A 402 38.63 9.41 6.52
N GLU A 403 39.71 8.63 6.58
CA GLU A 403 41.05 9.12 6.89
C GLU A 403 42.08 8.54 5.94
N SER A 404 43.08 9.34 5.57
CA SER A 404 44.36 8.84 5.05
C SER A 404 45.53 9.49 5.78
N GLN A 405 46.57 8.70 6.03
CA GLN A 405 47.77 9.14 6.73
C GLN A 405 48.80 9.64 5.73
N LEU A 406 49.31 10.85 5.93
CA LEU A 406 50.45 11.36 5.20
C LEU A 406 51.73 10.85 5.88
N GLN A 407 52.57 10.15 5.12
CA GLN A 407 53.79 9.53 5.61
C GLN A 407 54.98 9.95 4.74
N LEU A 408 56.14 10.14 5.38
CA LEU A 408 57.41 10.37 4.69
C LEU A 408 58.23 9.08 4.71
N GLN A 409 58.30 8.41 3.57
CA GLN A 409 59.15 7.24 3.32
C GLN A 409 60.20 7.63 2.29
N ALA A 410 61.27 8.30 2.76
CA ALA A 410 62.30 8.88 1.90
C ALA A 410 62.77 7.89 0.82
N PRO A 411 62.81 8.29 -0.47
CA PRO A 411 62.67 9.67 -0.96
C PRO A 411 61.22 10.15 -1.20
N ASN A 412 60.20 9.34 -0.88
CA ASN A 412 58.81 9.58 -1.27
C ASN A 412 57.92 10.07 -0.13
N MET A 413 56.98 10.96 -0.47
CA MET A 413 55.89 11.38 0.40
C MET A 413 54.59 10.73 -0.07
N LEU A 414 54.08 9.79 0.72
CA LEU A 414 53.01 8.87 0.33
C LEU A 414 51.82 9.00 1.27
N PHE A 415 50.63 8.73 0.73
CA PHE A 415 49.41 8.56 1.50
C PHE A 415 49.16 7.07 1.79
N ASN A 416 48.52 6.76 2.91
CA ASN A 416 48.03 5.43 3.21
C ASN A 416 46.60 5.52 3.81
N PRO A 417 45.55 5.09 3.08
CA PRO A 417 45.55 4.57 1.70
C PRO A 417 46.04 5.59 0.66
N SER A 418 46.59 5.10 -0.47
CA SER A 418 47.22 5.98 -1.48
C SER A 418 46.19 6.85 -2.22
N MET A 419 46.63 8.04 -2.63
CA MET A 419 45.85 9.00 -3.44
C MET A 419 46.28 9.02 -4.91
N ASP A 420 47.19 8.11 -5.30
CA ASP A 420 47.64 7.92 -6.68
C ASP A 420 46.91 6.70 -7.26
N GLU A 421 46.30 6.86 -8.44
CA GLU A 421 45.56 5.80 -9.12
C GLU A 421 46.46 4.65 -9.60
N ASN A 422 47.77 4.89 -9.73
CA ASN A 422 48.73 3.89 -10.21
C ASN A 422 49.33 3.04 -9.07
N ASP A 423 49.07 3.42 -7.81
CA ASP A 423 49.54 2.70 -6.63
C ASP A 423 48.63 1.51 -6.28
N LYS A 424 49.07 0.71 -5.32
CA LYS A 424 48.24 -0.32 -4.68
C LYS A 424 47.61 0.23 -3.41
N ASN A 425 46.47 -0.33 -3.00
CA ASN A 425 45.75 0.05 -1.79
C ASN A 425 45.34 1.54 -1.84
N THR A 426 44.76 1.93 -2.96
CA THR A 426 44.33 3.31 -3.20
C THR A 426 43.04 3.59 -2.44
N PHE A 427 42.77 4.86 -2.17
CA PHE A 427 41.51 5.27 -1.56
C PHE A 427 40.33 4.97 -2.51
N SER A 428 40.51 5.11 -3.82
CA SER A 428 39.51 4.74 -4.82
C SER A 428 39.20 3.24 -4.79
N GLU A 429 40.21 2.37 -4.73
CA GLU A 429 40.03 0.90 -4.59
C GLU A 429 39.24 0.56 -3.32
N LEU A 430 39.51 1.25 -2.20
CA LEU A 430 38.74 1.07 -0.97
C LEU A 430 37.25 1.44 -1.17
N ILE A 431 36.97 2.56 -1.83
CA ILE A 431 35.60 3.01 -2.10
C ILE A 431 34.88 2.04 -3.05
N GLU A 432 35.55 1.60 -4.11
CA GLU A 432 35.00 0.61 -5.05
C GLU A 432 34.66 -0.70 -4.33
N ASP A 433 35.54 -1.23 -3.49
CA ASP A 433 35.27 -2.45 -2.70
C ASP A 433 34.09 -2.27 -1.72
N LEU A 434 33.92 -1.08 -1.13
CA LEU A 434 32.73 -0.77 -0.32
C LEU A 434 31.44 -0.76 -1.17
N LEU A 435 31.47 -0.21 -2.38
CA LEU A 435 30.33 -0.19 -3.29
C LEU A 435 30.02 -1.59 -3.83
N ASP A 436 31.02 -2.34 -4.26
CA ASP A 436 30.87 -3.69 -4.80
C ASP A 436 30.26 -4.63 -3.75
N THR A 437 30.69 -4.54 -2.49
CA THR A 437 30.09 -5.30 -1.39
C THR A 437 28.63 -4.90 -1.10
N ILE A 438 28.22 -3.66 -1.39
CA ILE A 438 26.82 -3.24 -1.28
C ILE A 438 25.99 -3.89 -2.40
N TYR A 439 26.44 -3.78 -3.66
CA TYR A 439 25.72 -4.31 -4.83
C TYR A 439 25.68 -5.85 -4.85
N LYS A 440 26.75 -6.50 -4.36
CA LYS A 440 26.84 -7.96 -4.23
C LYS A 440 25.71 -8.55 -3.40
N GLN A 441 25.03 -7.78 -2.54
CA GLN A 441 23.82 -8.26 -1.86
C GLN A 441 22.75 -8.74 -2.84
N GLY A 442 22.60 -8.09 -4.00
CA GLY A 442 21.66 -8.50 -5.06
C GLY A 442 22.01 -9.83 -5.73
N SER A 443 23.23 -10.34 -5.53
CA SER A 443 23.65 -11.66 -6.05
C SER A 443 23.25 -12.83 -5.16
N LEU A 444 22.90 -12.57 -3.90
CA LEU A 444 22.72 -13.60 -2.88
C LEU A 444 21.39 -14.34 -2.98
N ILE A 445 20.41 -13.77 -3.68
CA ILE A 445 19.13 -14.41 -3.95
C ILE A 445 19.09 -14.75 -5.45
N PRO A 446 18.99 -16.05 -5.82
CA PRO A 446 18.76 -16.43 -7.20
C PRO A 446 17.45 -15.82 -7.72
N ARG A 447 17.45 -15.41 -8.98
CA ARG A 447 16.27 -14.81 -9.62
C ARG A 447 15.07 -15.76 -9.51
N LEU A 448 13.91 -15.23 -9.13
CA LEU A 448 12.68 -16.02 -9.06
C LEU A 448 12.14 -16.29 -10.47
N ALA A 449 12.15 -15.27 -11.32
CA ALA A 449 11.73 -15.34 -12.71
C ALA A 449 12.81 -15.96 -13.60
N ALA A 450 12.87 -17.30 -13.64
CA ALA A 450 13.87 -18.04 -14.41
C ALA A 450 13.86 -17.72 -15.92
N HIS A 451 12.71 -17.28 -16.48
CA HIS A 451 12.58 -16.90 -17.89
C HIS A 451 13.26 -15.58 -18.26
N ILE A 452 13.67 -14.76 -17.29
CA ILE A 452 14.42 -13.52 -17.53
C ILE A 452 15.89 -13.81 -17.92
N ASN A 453 16.36 -15.06 -17.81
CA ASN A 453 17.72 -15.48 -18.13
C ASN A 453 18.83 -14.70 -17.37
N GLN A 454 18.49 -14.18 -16.20
CA GLN A 454 19.44 -13.59 -15.25
C GLN A 454 19.58 -14.51 -14.04
N ALA A 455 20.81 -14.72 -13.57
CA ALA A 455 21.07 -15.61 -12.44
C ALA A 455 20.56 -15.02 -11.11
N ASN A 456 20.65 -13.70 -10.95
CA ASN A 456 20.33 -12.97 -9.73
C ASN A 456 19.91 -11.53 -10.03
N TYR A 457 19.80 -10.67 -9.01
CA TYR A 457 19.31 -9.30 -9.14
C TYR A 457 20.43 -8.27 -9.36
N GLN A 458 21.70 -8.61 -9.18
CA GLN A 458 22.81 -7.65 -9.15
C GLN A 458 22.94 -6.85 -10.45
N ASP A 459 23.01 -7.54 -11.60
CA ASP A 459 23.15 -6.90 -12.92
C ASP A 459 22.02 -5.90 -13.20
N ALA A 460 20.78 -6.28 -12.90
CA ALA A 460 19.63 -5.40 -13.06
C ALA A 460 19.73 -4.13 -12.18
N LEU A 461 20.29 -4.25 -10.96
CA LEU A 461 20.46 -3.13 -10.03
C LEU A 461 21.59 -2.19 -10.46
N GLU A 462 22.66 -2.72 -11.05
CA GLU A 462 23.78 -1.90 -11.57
C GLU A 462 23.35 -1.04 -12.76
N HIS A 463 22.36 -1.49 -13.53
CA HIS A 463 21.80 -0.75 -14.67
C HIS A 463 20.63 0.19 -14.31
N MET A 464 20.26 0.29 -13.03
CA MET A 464 19.22 1.23 -12.59
C MET A 464 19.76 2.66 -12.55
N GLN A 465 19.16 3.55 -13.34
CA GLN A 465 19.62 4.94 -13.49
C GLN A 465 19.67 5.69 -12.17
N ASP A 466 18.64 5.57 -11.34
CA ASP A 466 18.55 6.29 -10.07
C ASP A 466 19.62 5.85 -9.06
N LEU A 467 20.03 4.58 -9.08
CA LEU A 467 21.16 4.10 -8.28
C LEU A 467 22.50 4.54 -8.88
N ALA A 468 22.63 4.51 -10.21
CA ALA A 468 23.82 4.95 -10.93
C ALA A 468 24.12 6.44 -10.71
N ASP A 469 23.09 7.28 -10.68
CA ASP A 469 23.21 8.72 -10.39
C ASP A 469 23.78 8.95 -8.98
N LEU A 470 23.21 8.29 -7.96
CA LEU A 470 23.69 8.38 -6.57
C LEU A 470 25.12 7.85 -6.40
N ARG A 471 25.46 6.76 -7.10
CA ARG A 471 26.81 6.20 -7.12
C ARG A 471 27.80 7.20 -7.72
N THR A 472 27.44 7.81 -8.86
CA THR A 472 28.29 8.79 -9.55
C THR A 472 28.52 10.02 -8.68
N ASP A 473 27.47 10.57 -8.06
CA ASP A 473 27.58 11.70 -7.13
C ASP A 473 28.56 11.43 -5.97
N PHE A 474 28.53 10.21 -5.43
CA PHE A 474 29.45 9.83 -4.35
C PHE A 474 30.90 9.69 -4.86
N ILE A 475 31.09 9.06 -6.01
CA ILE A 475 32.41 8.90 -6.66
C ILE A 475 33.02 10.26 -7.01
N ASP A 476 32.23 11.19 -7.53
CA ASP A 476 32.71 12.54 -7.87
C ASP A 476 33.19 13.31 -6.65
N ARG A 477 32.51 13.15 -5.49
CA ARG A 477 33.00 13.71 -4.21
C ARG A 477 34.31 13.08 -3.78
N VAL A 478 34.47 11.77 -3.98
CA VAL A 478 35.71 11.05 -3.70
C VAL A 478 36.85 11.57 -4.58
N HIS A 479 36.65 11.69 -5.89
CA HIS A 479 37.67 12.26 -6.79
C HIS A 479 38.03 13.70 -6.41
N ALA A 480 37.03 14.52 -6.06
CA ALA A 480 37.27 15.90 -5.63
C ALA A 480 38.13 15.97 -4.34
N VAL A 481 37.92 15.08 -3.38
CA VAL A 481 38.72 15.06 -2.14
C VAL A 481 40.12 14.51 -2.36
N ILE A 482 40.29 13.54 -3.26
CA ILE A 482 41.60 13.01 -3.66
C ILE A 482 42.44 14.14 -4.28
N ALA A 483 41.86 14.94 -5.18
CA ALA A 483 42.53 16.10 -5.76
C ALA A 483 42.98 17.10 -4.68
N LYS A 484 42.08 17.46 -3.75
CA LYS A 484 42.40 18.37 -2.63
C LYS A 484 43.46 17.81 -1.68
N ALA A 485 43.47 16.49 -1.44
CA ALA A 485 44.49 15.84 -0.64
C ALA A 485 45.87 15.91 -1.32
N ASN A 486 45.92 15.70 -2.64
CA ASN A 486 47.14 15.83 -3.44
C ASN A 486 47.64 17.29 -3.50
N GLU A 487 46.74 18.27 -3.60
CA GLU A 487 47.09 19.70 -3.48
C GLU A 487 47.68 20.03 -2.11
N TYR A 488 47.07 19.53 -1.03
CA TYR A 488 47.58 19.70 0.33
C TYR A 488 48.97 19.06 0.50
N ARG A 489 49.17 17.85 -0.06
CA ARG A 489 50.48 17.20 -0.09
C ARG A 489 51.53 18.05 -0.81
N ALA A 490 51.18 18.64 -1.96
CA ALA A 490 52.12 19.44 -2.75
C ALA A 490 52.68 20.68 -2.00
N LEU A 491 51.97 21.19 -0.99
CA LEU A 491 52.45 22.29 -0.14
C LEU A 491 53.77 21.98 0.57
N PHE A 492 54.07 20.69 0.79
CA PHE A 492 55.29 20.26 1.47
C PHE A 492 56.47 20.03 0.52
N ASN A 493 56.28 20.08 -0.79
CA ASN A 493 57.36 19.87 -1.78
C ASN A 493 58.49 20.90 -1.64
N LYS A 494 58.23 22.09 -1.06
CA LYS A 494 59.27 23.08 -0.74
C LYS A 494 60.34 22.56 0.22
N TYR A 495 60.05 21.50 0.98
CA TYR A 495 60.99 20.85 1.90
C TYR A 495 61.67 19.62 1.30
N ALA A 496 61.39 19.26 0.04
CA ALA A 496 61.80 17.98 -0.54
C ALA A 496 63.31 17.72 -0.47
N TYR A 497 64.11 18.76 -0.63
CA TYR A 497 65.57 18.70 -0.49
C TYR A 497 66.02 18.08 0.84
N LEU A 498 65.23 18.20 1.92
CA LEU A 498 65.58 17.62 3.23
C LEU A 498 65.62 16.10 3.22
N TRP A 499 64.87 15.42 2.35
CA TRP A 499 64.79 13.95 2.29
C TRP A 499 65.17 13.36 0.93
N VAL A 500 65.33 14.19 -0.10
CA VAL A 500 65.84 13.79 -1.42
C VAL A 500 67.36 13.90 -1.47
N ASP A 501 67.95 14.94 -0.89
CA ASP A 501 69.38 15.20 -1.01
C ASP A 501 70.22 14.28 -0.11
N ASP A 502 71.38 13.88 -0.60
CA ASP A 502 72.36 13.14 0.20
C ASP A 502 73.07 14.11 1.18
N ARG A 503 72.81 13.90 2.47
CA ARG A 503 73.39 14.68 3.57
C ARG A 503 74.92 14.69 3.57
N GLN A 504 75.55 13.56 3.25
CA GLN A 504 77.01 13.45 3.24
C GLN A 504 77.62 14.24 2.08
N GLU A 505 77.00 14.13 0.90
CA GLU A 505 77.45 14.88 -0.27
C GLU A 505 77.24 16.39 -0.08
N PHE A 506 76.09 16.80 0.48
CA PHE A 506 75.85 18.19 0.85
C PHE A 506 76.93 18.70 1.82
N MET A 507 77.22 17.94 2.88
CA MET A 507 78.28 18.31 3.84
C MET A 507 79.64 18.41 3.15
N ARG A 508 79.99 17.47 2.27
CA ARG A 508 81.26 17.48 1.52
C ARG A 508 81.38 18.75 0.66
N GLN A 509 80.33 19.12 -0.06
CA GLN A 509 80.31 20.33 -0.88
C GLN A 509 80.39 21.59 -0.02
N PHE A 510 79.64 21.63 1.09
CA PHE A 510 79.70 22.74 2.03
C PHE A 510 81.11 22.93 2.62
N LEU A 511 81.81 21.85 2.97
CA LEU A 511 83.19 21.92 3.48
C LEU A 511 84.22 22.38 2.45
N LEU A 512 83.98 22.12 1.16
CA LEU A 512 84.87 22.52 0.06
C LEU A 512 84.66 23.97 -0.38
N TYR A 513 83.41 24.44 -0.40
CA TYR A 513 83.02 25.70 -1.06
C TYR A 513 82.32 26.71 -0.14
N GLY A 514 81.95 26.32 1.08
CA GLY A 514 81.29 27.17 2.06
C GLY A 514 79.80 27.42 1.81
N HIS A 515 79.26 26.90 0.71
CA HIS A 515 77.86 26.98 0.29
C HIS A 515 77.54 25.87 -0.72
N VAL A 516 76.26 25.70 -1.04
CA VAL A 516 75.83 24.80 -2.12
C VAL A 516 76.14 25.45 -3.45
N LEU A 517 76.90 24.76 -4.31
CA LEU A 517 77.26 25.27 -5.63
C LEU A 517 76.03 25.37 -6.52
N THR A 518 75.81 26.54 -7.11
CA THR A 518 74.75 26.72 -8.11
C THR A 518 75.14 26.10 -9.45
N GLN A 519 74.16 25.70 -10.25
CA GLN A 519 74.43 25.15 -11.58
C GLN A 519 75.16 26.15 -12.49
N GLU A 520 74.89 27.44 -12.33
CA GLU A 520 75.57 28.53 -13.03
C GLU A 520 77.05 28.65 -12.63
N GLU A 521 77.41 28.45 -11.36
CA GLU A 521 78.82 28.44 -10.91
C GLU A 521 79.58 27.21 -11.39
N ILE A 522 78.90 26.08 -11.50
CA ILE A 522 79.47 24.84 -12.05
C ILE A 522 79.73 25.02 -13.55
N GLU A 523 78.78 25.60 -14.29
CA GLU A 523 78.89 25.86 -15.73
C GLU A 523 79.93 26.96 -16.04
N ALA A 524 79.96 28.04 -15.26
CA ALA A 524 80.91 29.14 -15.45
C ALA A 524 82.37 28.74 -15.16
N ASN A 525 82.60 27.72 -14.35
CA ASN A 525 83.93 27.21 -13.99
C ASN A 525 84.24 25.84 -14.58
N ALA A 526 83.55 25.44 -15.66
CA ALA A 526 83.68 24.11 -16.27
C ALA A 526 85.10 23.74 -16.72
N GLU A 527 85.94 24.72 -17.08
CA GLU A 527 87.33 24.50 -17.53
C GLU A 527 88.38 24.54 -16.39
N GLN A 528 88.15 25.32 -15.32
CA GLN A 528 89.15 25.57 -14.26
C GLN A 528 88.80 24.92 -12.91
N GLY A 529 87.57 24.42 -12.75
CA GLY A 529 87.03 23.93 -11.49
C GLY A 529 86.65 25.07 -10.55
N VAL A 530 85.60 24.88 -9.75
CA VAL A 530 85.17 25.91 -8.80
C VAL A 530 86.26 26.13 -7.74
N PRO A 531 86.65 27.38 -7.42
CA PRO A 531 87.64 27.67 -6.38
C PRO A 531 87.17 27.16 -5.01
N GLN A 532 88.02 26.41 -4.31
CA GLN A 532 87.73 25.95 -2.96
C GLN A 532 87.80 27.12 -1.98
N ASN A 533 86.75 27.29 -1.18
CA ASN A 533 86.69 28.29 -0.13
C ASN A 533 86.04 27.66 1.11
N PRO A 534 86.85 27.14 2.06
CA PRO A 534 86.32 26.45 3.22
C PRO A 534 85.35 27.31 4.03
N PRO A 535 84.29 26.73 4.61
CA PRO A 535 83.27 27.45 5.35
C PRO A 535 83.84 28.15 6.59
N THR A 536 83.31 29.34 6.86
CA THR A 536 83.54 30.08 8.11
C THR A 536 82.63 29.58 9.23
N LEU A 537 83.02 29.80 10.49
CA LEU A 537 82.18 29.53 11.67
C LEU A 537 80.80 30.23 11.59
N GLN A 538 80.75 31.40 10.95
CA GLN A 538 79.51 32.13 10.74
C GLN A 538 78.58 31.41 9.75
N GLN A 539 79.12 30.88 8.65
CA GLN A 539 78.34 30.08 7.69
C GLN A 539 77.84 28.76 8.30
N PHE A 540 78.64 28.09 9.14
CA PHE A 540 78.14 26.94 9.90
C PHE A 540 76.97 27.31 10.82
N LYS A 541 77.07 28.44 11.52
CA LYS A 541 75.99 28.93 12.37
C LYS A 541 74.74 29.23 11.55
N GLU A 542 74.87 29.88 10.41
CA GLU A 542 73.75 30.19 9.50
C GLU A 542 73.03 28.92 8.99
N GLN A 543 73.77 27.86 8.65
CA GLN A 543 73.19 26.56 8.28
C GLN A 543 72.44 25.92 9.46
N VAL A 544 73.05 25.90 10.64
CA VAL A 544 72.41 25.39 11.87
C VAL A 544 71.12 26.16 12.16
N ASP A 545 71.17 27.49 12.14
CA ASP A 545 70.04 28.37 12.42
C ASP A 545 68.91 28.17 11.38
N THR A 546 69.26 27.89 10.12
CA THR A 546 68.29 27.59 9.05
C THR A 546 67.52 26.29 9.34
N TYR A 547 68.20 25.19 9.67
CA TYR A 547 67.53 23.93 10.00
C TYR A 547 66.78 23.97 11.33
N GLU A 548 67.24 24.76 12.30
CA GLU A 548 66.48 25.01 13.54
C GLU A 548 65.21 25.81 13.28
N SER A 549 65.27 26.84 12.42
CA SER A 549 64.10 27.60 11.98
C SER A 549 63.08 26.72 11.26
N ILE A 550 63.54 25.83 10.36
CA ILE A 550 62.68 24.83 9.70
C ILE A 550 62.04 23.90 10.74
N TYR A 551 62.80 23.44 11.74
CA TYR A 551 62.25 22.61 12.81
C TYR A 551 61.13 23.34 13.57
N GLU A 552 61.31 24.61 13.89
CA GLU A 552 60.27 25.42 14.53
C GLU A 552 59.04 25.61 13.62
N GLU A 553 59.23 25.85 12.32
CA GLU A 553 58.14 25.97 11.34
C GLU A 553 57.32 24.68 11.27
N VAL A 554 58.00 23.53 11.09
CA VAL A 554 57.35 22.21 11.00
C VAL A 554 56.66 21.83 12.31
N SER A 555 57.18 22.26 13.46
CA SER A 555 56.57 21.97 14.77
C SER A 555 55.17 22.57 14.92
N LYS A 556 54.92 23.67 14.21
CA LYS A 556 53.64 24.40 14.19
C LYS A 556 52.64 23.84 13.17
N PHE A 557 53.02 22.86 12.35
CA PHE A 557 52.09 22.23 11.41
C PHE A 557 50.92 21.59 12.14
N GLU A 558 49.73 21.70 11.56
CA GLU A 558 48.54 21.02 12.06
C GLU A 558 48.75 19.51 12.04
N ASP A 559 48.41 18.83 13.14
CA ASP A 559 48.53 17.38 13.25
C ASP A 559 47.53 16.66 12.32
N THR A 560 46.36 17.28 12.10
CA THR A 560 45.32 16.75 11.22
C THR A 560 44.71 17.87 10.38
N LYS A 561 44.47 17.62 9.10
CA LYS A 561 43.75 18.53 8.20
C LYS A 561 42.40 17.94 7.82
N ILE A 562 41.33 18.72 7.88
CA ILE A 562 40.00 18.30 7.43
C ILE A 562 39.73 18.90 6.05
N LEU A 563 39.43 18.05 5.08
CA LEU A 563 39.06 18.39 3.71
C LEU A 563 37.57 18.13 3.52
N ASP A 564 36.86 19.10 2.94
CA ASP A 564 35.41 19.03 2.66
C ASP A 564 34.53 18.57 3.84
N LYS A 565 35.02 18.79 5.07
CA LYS A 565 34.43 18.38 6.36
C LYS A 565 34.41 16.87 6.63
N TRP A 566 34.25 16.05 5.60
CA TRP A 566 34.09 14.59 5.74
C TRP A 566 35.37 13.77 5.58
N PHE A 567 36.50 14.35 5.17
CA PHE A 567 37.75 13.63 4.99
C PHE A 567 38.87 14.18 5.86
N ARG A 568 39.59 13.31 6.59
CA ARG A 568 40.70 13.69 7.46
C ARG A 568 42.03 13.24 6.87
N VAL A 569 42.99 14.15 6.74
CA VAL A 569 44.39 13.83 6.52
C VAL A 569 45.09 13.83 7.88
N ASP A 570 45.65 12.70 8.28
CA ASP A 570 46.51 12.61 9.46
C ASP A 570 47.96 12.88 9.08
N SER A 571 48.47 14.06 9.45
CA SER A 571 49.81 14.54 9.14
C SER A 571 50.81 14.24 10.25
N ARG A 572 50.40 13.65 11.38
CA ARG A 572 51.31 13.36 12.52
C ARG A 572 52.51 12.51 12.12
N PRO A 573 52.38 11.42 11.33
CA PRO A 573 53.52 10.60 10.94
C PRO A 573 54.52 11.39 10.08
N PHE A 574 54.02 12.13 9.08
CA PHE A 574 54.83 13.01 8.24
C PHE A 574 55.55 14.10 9.06
N LYS A 575 54.82 14.83 9.90
CA LYS A 575 55.37 15.88 10.77
C LYS A 575 56.48 15.34 11.66
N GLN A 576 56.27 14.20 12.30
CA GLN A 576 57.28 13.57 13.15
C GLN A 576 58.53 13.17 12.35
N ALA A 577 58.36 12.60 11.15
CA ALA A 577 59.45 12.23 10.27
C ALA A 577 60.26 13.47 9.81
N LEU A 578 59.56 14.54 9.41
CA LEU A 578 60.20 15.77 8.95
C LEU A 578 60.95 16.50 10.07
N LEU A 579 60.38 16.58 11.27
CA LEU A 579 61.07 17.11 12.46
C LEU A 579 62.35 16.33 12.77
N ASN A 580 62.30 15.00 12.68
CA ASN A 580 63.48 14.15 12.87
C ASN A 580 64.55 14.40 11.80
N ILE A 581 64.15 14.61 10.54
CA ILE A 581 65.08 14.92 9.44
C ILE A 581 65.73 16.29 9.65
N ALA A 582 64.95 17.35 9.94
CA ALA A 582 65.49 18.68 10.22
C ALA A 582 66.50 18.67 11.39
N LYS A 583 66.20 17.92 12.46
CA LYS A 583 67.15 17.69 13.57
C LYS A 583 68.42 16.99 13.13
N LYS A 584 68.32 15.96 12.28
CA LYS A 584 69.49 15.24 11.75
C LYS A 584 70.39 16.14 10.90
N TRP A 585 69.82 17.05 10.10
CA TRP A 585 70.58 18.06 9.35
C TRP A 585 71.29 19.03 10.29
N SER A 586 70.59 19.65 11.24
CA SER A 586 71.19 20.55 12.24
C SER A 586 72.30 19.85 13.05
N PHE A 587 72.07 18.61 13.49
CA PHE A 587 73.04 17.83 14.25
C PHE A 587 74.30 17.51 13.46
N MET A 588 74.19 17.25 12.15
CA MET A 588 75.34 16.97 11.29
C MET A 588 76.36 18.12 11.30
N PHE A 589 75.91 19.38 11.19
CA PHE A 589 76.78 20.56 11.27
C PHE A 589 77.35 20.78 12.68
N LYS A 590 76.53 20.59 13.72
CA LYS A 590 77.00 20.69 15.10
C LYS A 590 78.05 19.64 15.44
N GLN A 591 77.86 18.40 14.99
CA GLN A 591 78.78 17.30 15.21
C GLN A 591 80.12 17.56 14.55
N HIS A 592 80.13 18.02 13.29
CA HIS A 592 81.37 18.38 12.61
C HIS A 592 82.15 19.46 13.37
N LEU A 593 81.46 20.51 13.87
CA LEU A 593 82.10 21.54 14.68
C LEU A 593 82.67 21.00 16.01
N MET A 594 81.97 20.07 16.67
CA MET A 594 82.47 19.44 17.90
C MET A 594 83.70 18.57 17.64
N ASP A 595 83.67 17.77 16.57
CA ASP A 595 84.77 16.87 16.18
C ASP A 595 86.00 17.66 15.73
N ASP A 596 85.83 18.78 15.02
CA ASP A 596 86.92 19.69 14.63
C ASP A 596 87.56 20.41 15.83
N VAL A 597 86.77 20.72 16.86
CA VAL A 597 87.26 21.37 18.08
C VAL A 597 87.96 20.38 19.02
N THR A 598 87.60 19.08 18.96
CA THR A 598 88.20 18.03 19.81
C THR A 598 89.40 17.32 19.17
N ASN A 599 89.52 17.33 17.83
CA ASN A 599 90.67 16.77 17.10
C ASN A 599 91.74 17.80 16.69
N ARG A 600 91.61 19.06 17.15
CA ARG A 600 92.69 20.05 17.19
C ARG A 600 93.33 20.06 18.56
#